data_AF-A0A9P7JS71-F1
#
_entry.id   AF-A0A9P7JS71-F1
#
_cell.length_a   1.000
_cell.length_b   1.000
_cell.length_c   1.000
_cell.angle_alpha   90.00
_cell.angle_beta   90.00
_cell.angle_gamma   90.00
#
_symmetry.space_group_name_H-M   'P 1'
#
loop_
_entity.id
_entity.type
_entity.pdbx_description
1 polymer ?
#
loop_
_entity_poly.entity_id
_entity_poly.type
_entity_poly.pdbx_seq_one_letter_code
_entity_poly.pdbx_strand_id
1 'polypeptide(L)' 'AFTDFKVQGSSLDRVIVDLTWACSLQSIYVMLSCAPKLSHVAILRWFSSRTLNSDL' A
#
# COMPACT_ATOMS: atom_id res chain seq x y z
N ALA A 1 -3.55 -13.58 -2.47
CA ALA A 1 -3.81 -12.15 -2.25
C ALA A 1 -3.73 -11.86 -0.75
N PHE A 2 -3.01 -10.81 -0.35
CA PHE A 2 -2.88 -10.39 1.04
C PHE A 2 -3.52 -9.00 1.21
N THR A 3 -4.10 -8.74 2.38
CA THR A 3 -4.53 -7.40 2.78
C THR A 3 -3.37 -6.68 3.46
N ASP A 4 -3.45 -5.35 3.55
CA ASP A 4 -2.53 -4.49 4.31
C ASP A 4 -2.24 -5.04 5.72
N PHE A 5 -3.28 -5.43 6.46
CA PHE A 5 -3.13 -6.03 7.79
C PHE A 5 -2.29 -7.31 7.80
N LYS A 6 -2.43 -8.16 6.77
CA LYS A 6 -1.68 -9.42 6.67
C LYS A 6 -0.24 -9.23 6.20
N VAL A 7 0.06 -8.12 5.53
CA VAL A 7 1.38 -7.80 5.00
C VAL A 7 2.23 -6.99 5.99
N GLN A 8 1.62 -6.44 7.04
CA GLN A 8 2.34 -5.70 8.07
C GLN A 8 3.48 -6.52 8.69
N GLY A 9 4.67 -5.92 8.76
CA GLY A 9 5.88 -6.57 9.29
C GLY A 9 6.52 -7.61 8.37
N SER A 10 6.00 -7.79 7.15
CA SER A 10 6.56 -8.70 6.15
C SER A 10 7.39 -7.93 5.12
N SER A 11 8.47 -8.57 4.65
CA SER A 11 9.25 -8.09 3.51
C SER A 11 9.03 -9.02 2.32
N LEU A 12 8.52 -8.48 1.22
CA LEU A 12 8.21 -9.18 -0.01
C LEU A 12 9.13 -8.69 -1.13
N ASP A 13 9.74 -9.61 -1.87
CA ASP A 13 10.71 -9.24 -2.91
C ASP A 13 10.07 -8.43 -4.04
N ARG A 14 8.85 -8.76 -4.47
CA ARG A 14 8.08 -8.01 -5.48
C ARG A 14 6.62 -7.95 -5.08
N VAL A 15 5.99 -6.79 -5.26
CA VAL A 15 4.63 -6.53 -4.77
C VAL A 15 3.80 -5.83 -5.84
N ILE A 16 2.59 -6.33 -6.02
CA ILE A 16 1.55 -5.68 -6.80
C ILE A 16 0.49 -5.19 -5.82
N VAL A 17 0.25 -3.89 -5.79
CA VAL A 17 -0.60 -3.22 -4.81
C VAL A 17 -1.78 -2.53 -5.49
N ASP A 18 -2.94 -2.67 -4.87
CA ASP A 18 -4.16 -1.98 -5.24
C ASP A 18 -4.50 -0.98 -4.13
N LEU A 19 -4.38 0.30 -4.45
CA LEU A 19 -4.56 1.39 -3.48
C LEU A 19 -5.97 1.99 -3.53
N THR A 20 -6.85 1.53 -4.43
CA THR A 20 -8.20 2.13 -4.59
C THR A 20 -9.06 1.99 -3.33
N TRP A 21 -8.87 0.91 -2.58
CA TRP A 21 -9.64 0.60 -1.36
C TRP A 21 -8.88 0.91 -0.08
N ALA A 22 -7.72 1.58 -0.16
CA ALA A 22 -7.02 2.00 1.03
C ALA A 22 -7.82 3.10 1.74
N CYS A 23 -8.23 2.83 2.97
CA CYS A 23 -9.09 3.72 3.75
C CYS A 23 -8.32 4.82 4.49
N SER A 24 -7.00 4.68 4.64
CA SER A 24 -6.14 5.63 5.35
C SER A 24 -4.75 5.71 4.72
N LEU A 25 -4.03 6.80 5.05
CA LEU A 25 -2.62 6.94 4.69
C LEU A 25 -1.76 5.82 5.30
N GLN A 26 -2.13 5.36 6.50
CA GLN A 26 -1.42 4.27 7.18
C GLN A 26 -1.51 2.94 6.41
N SER A 27 -2.69 2.58 5.87
CA SER A 27 -2.82 1.37 5.04
C SER A 27 -1.96 1.47 3.78
N ILE A 28 -1.94 2.63 3.12
CA ILE A 28 -1.09 2.86 1.93
C ILE A 28 0.38 2.67 2.31
N TYR A 29 0.81 3.25 3.43
CA TYR A 29 2.17 3.13 3.91
C TYR A 29 2.56 1.68 4.17
N VAL A 30 1.73 0.91 4.89
CA VAL A 30 1.99 -0.51 5.18
C VAL A 30 2.12 -1.31 3.87
N MET A 31 1.21 -1.10 2.92
CA MET A 31 1.21 -1.77 1.62
C MET A 31 2.46 -1.46 0.78
N LEU A 32 2.98 -0.23 0.85
CA LEU A 32 4.19 0.16 0.12
C LEU A 32 5.48 -0.26 0.85
N SER A 33 5.48 -0.20 2.19
CA SER A 33 6.65 -0.48 3.04
C SER A 33 7.08 -1.95 3.03
N CYS A 34 6.22 -2.85 2.57
CA CYS A 34 6.55 -4.27 2.50
C CYS A 34 7.52 -4.62 1.36
N ALA A 35 7.75 -3.70 0.42
CA ALA A 35 8.73 -3.89 -0.64
C ALA A 35 10.05 -3.17 -0.28
N PRO A 36 11.22 -3.82 -0.42
CA PRO A 36 12.51 -3.22 -0.06
C PRO A 36 12.99 -2.15 -1.04
N LYS A 37 12.42 -2.09 -2.25
CA LYS A 37 12.81 -1.16 -3.32
C LYS A 37 11.57 -0.69 -4.08
N LEU A 38 11.58 0.57 -4.49
CA LEU A 38 10.49 1.13 -5.29
C LEU A 38 10.34 0.44 -6.66
N SER A 39 11.45 0.01 -7.26
CA SER A 39 11.45 -0.75 -8.52
C SER A 39 10.77 -2.13 -8.41
N HIS A 40 10.48 -2.59 -7.20
CA HIS A 40 9.83 -3.86 -6.92
C HIS A 40 8.33 -3.69 -6.60
N VAL A 41 7.80 -2.47 -6.73
CA VAL A 41 6.39 -2.14 -6.50
C VAL A 41 5.71 -1.85 -7.85
N ALA A 42 4.61 -2.54 -8.12
CA ALA A 42 3.70 -2.20 -9.21
C ALA A 42 2.33 -1.79 -8.63
N ILE A 43 1.84 -0.61 -9.01
CA ILE A 43 0.56 -0.09 -8.53
C ILE A 43 -0.48 -0.34 -9.61
N LEU A 44 -1.48 -1.15 -9.27
CA LEU A 44 -2.50 -1.61 -10.20
C LEU A 44 -3.63 -0.57 -10.34
N ARG A 45 -4.03 0.03 -9.22
CA ARG A 45 -4.97 1.15 -9.18
C ARG A 45 -4.57 2.15 -8.11
N TRP A 46 -4.70 3.44 -8.44
CA TRP A 46 -4.31 4.54 -7.56
C TRP A 46 -5.38 4.83 -6.49
N PHE A 47 -4.98 5.48 -5.40
CA PHE A 47 -5.89 5.96 -4.34
C PHE A 47 -6.49 7.33 -4.71
N SER A 48 -7.66 7.67 -4.17
CA SER A 48 -8.25 8.99 -4.42
C SER A 48 -7.64 10.07 -3.53
N SER A 49 -7.55 11.32 -3.99
CA SER A 49 -7.04 12.44 -3.17
C SER A 49 -7.84 12.68 -1.89
N ARG A 50 -9.09 12.20 -1.80
CA ARG A 50 -9.90 12.24 -0.57
C ARG A 50 -9.24 11.46 0.56
N THR A 51 -8.56 10.35 0.24
CA THR A 51 -7.84 9.49 1.18
C THR A 51 -6.66 10.23 1.84
N LEU A 52 -6.07 11.23 1.17
CA LEU A 52 -4.95 12.01 1.72
C LEU A 52 -5.36 13.02 2.80
N ASN A 53 -6.59 13.56 2.71
CA ASN A 53 -7.06 14.64 3.59
C ASN A 53 -7.80 14.13 4.84
N SER A 54 -7.92 12.82 5.04
CA SER A 54 -8.75 12.26 6.11
C SER A 54 -7.99 12.03 7.43
N ASP A 55 -6.66 12.18 7.43
CA ASP A 55 -5.77 11.88 8.56
C ASP A 55 -4.92 13.11 9.02
N LEU A 56 -5.29 14.33 8.61
CA LEU A 56 -4.67 15.60 9.04
C LEU A 56 -5.65 16.46 9.84
#